data_AF-A0A511MJM5-F1
#
_entry.id   AF-A0A511MJM5-F1
#
_cell.length_a   1.000
_cell.length_b   1.000
_cell.length_c   1.000
_cell.angle_alpha   90.00
_cell.angle_beta   90.00
_cell.angle_gamma   90.00
#
_symmetry.space_group_name_H-M   'P 1'
#
loop_
_entity.id
_entity.type
_entity.pdbx_description
1 polymer ?
#
loop_
_entity_poly.entity_id
_entity_poly.type
_entity_poly.pdbx_seq_one_letter_code
_entity_poly.pdbx_strand_id
1 'polypeptide(L)'
;MRRAFLIPFAALLAAGLTACGSTMPGTVEPAEIDIRTLDTGSYPTEPLNAHDDDYKPDFITMPHIAAMRLSDYVVPAYEIDPKLKYSQLPFEITRGSLPSELGIEPDLKPIAARHKLLFGFRTTGFDQKTSIIPSGWPVKTRQNTTTISTMVMQFPDVERATAAAAEFHDADLAANRDNQRVPLPKYPAARAQWRPDAPFLRTTLAHGPYVVALLVSSNGPDLPALTALAEKTYDIQLPVLDQLKPLTEEETYQLPWDPDHLLSRALNPNKFERPAIGTQALYNLRGIVQYADDLSVAKQRFSAMNADRFAVSDGTIVARTPDAAAAKRIVAERLTPAPVANDAAAPPNVPDSACVEHRQEAFNFEMKRFTCVVAYRQYAGFVTGNQLLDVHQRAAAQYAIFANSR
;
A
#
# COMPACT_ATOMS: atom_id res chain seq x y z
N MET A 1 41.23 75.64 52.59
CA MET A 1 40.56 76.94 52.77
C MET A 1 39.44 77.06 51.74
N ARG A 2 38.22 77.30 52.25
CA ARG A 2 37.00 77.84 51.61
C ARG A 2 36.94 77.92 50.07
N ARG A 3 35.89 77.33 49.48
CA ARG A 3 34.71 78.08 49.01
C ARG A 3 33.53 77.15 48.72
N ALA A 4 32.37 77.60 49.19
CA ALA A 4 31.05 76.97 49.14
C ALA A 4 30.23 77.46 47.92
N PHE A 5 28.94 77.11 47.93
CA PHE A 5 27.81 77.39 47.01
C PHE A 5 27.42 76.12 46.21
N LEU A 6 26.19 75.57 46.19
CA LEU A 6 24.84 75.93 46.66
C LEU A 6 23.97 74.65 46.73
N ILE A 7 23.00 74.63 47.65
CA ILE A 7 21.83 73.73 47.84
C ILE A 7 20.67 74.24 46.91
N PRO A 8 19.50 73.59 46.58
CA PRO A 8 18.82 72.36 47.07
C PRO A 8 18.04 71.47 46.04
N PHE A 9 17.36 70.44 46.59
CA PHE A 9 15.99 69.95 46.30
C PHE A 9 15.75 68.79 45.32
N ALA A 10 15.54 67.61 45.92
CA ALA A 10 14.44 66.66 45.71
C ALA A 10 14.07 66.19 44.29
N ALA A 11 14.26 64.88 44.06
CA ALA A 11 13.27 64.03 43.40
C ALA A 11 13.43 62.57 43.87
N LEU A 12 12.37 62.04 44.50
CA LEU A 12 12.09 60.62 44.60
C LEU A 12 11.93 60.00 43.18
N LEU A 13 11.98 58.66 43.14
CA LEU A 13 11.64 57.73 42.05
C LEU A 13 12.81 57.23 41.19
N ALA A 14 13.27 56.01 41.50
CA ALA A 14 13.34 54.90 40.53
C ALA A 14 13.79 53.61 41.25
N ALA A 15 12.85 52.95 41.93
CA ALA A 15 12.94 51.52 42.16
C ALA A 15 12.38 50.82 40.92
N GLY A 16 13.16 49.97 40.26
CA GLY A 16 12.66 49.08 39.20
C GLY A 16 13.56 48.95 37.98
N LEU A 17 14.73 48.32 38.12
CA LEU A 17 15.51 47.80 36.99
C LEU A 17 16.18 46.46 37.36
N THR A 18 15.38 45.47 37.78
CA THR A 18 15.84 44.08 37.90
C THR A 18 14.73 43.11 37.51
N ALA A 19 14.26 43.15 36.25
CA ALA A 19 13.42 42.10 35.68
C ALA A 19 13.29 42.24 34.16
N CYS A 20 14.34 41.95 33.39
CA CYS A 20 14.23 41.63 31.96
C CYS A 20 15.41 40.74 31.57
N GLY A 21 15.30 39.46 31.90
CA GLY A 21 16.26 38.44 31.54
C GLY A 21 15.58 37.08 31.52
N SER A 22 14.44 36.99 30.84
CA SER A 22 13.85 35.70 30.49
C SER A 22 14.75 35.06 29.44
N THR A 23 15.76 34.32 29.87
CA THR A 23 16.43 33.35 29.00
C THR A 23 15.41 32.25 28.72
N MET A 24 14.69 32.34 27.61
CA MET A 24 13.93 31.21 27.11
C MET A 24 14.94 30.12 26.73
N PRO A 25 14.87 28.92 27.35
CA PRO A 25 15.60 27.78 26.85
C PRO A 25 14.96 27.39 25.52
N GLY A 26 15.49 27.91 24.43
CA GLY A 26 15.20 27.44 23.09
C GLY A 26 16.41 26.67 22.59
N THR A 27 16.24 25.38 22.30
CA THR A 27 17.17 24.68 21.41
C THR A 27 17.13 25.41 20.06
N VAL A 28 18.28 25.89 19.59
CA VAL A 28 18.41 26.46 18.24
C VAL A 28 18.21 25.31 17.27
N GLU A 29 16.98 25.10 16.83
CA GLU A 29 16.73 24.27 15.66
C GLU A 29 17.15 25.05 14.40
N PRO A 30 17.76 24.40 13.40
CA PRO A 30 18.03 25.04 12.12
C PRO A 30 16.76 25.71 11.61
N ALA A 31 16.84 26.99 11.22
CA ALA A 31 15.71 27.67 10.62
C ALA A 31 15.23 26.87 9.39
N GLU A 32 13.91 26.71 9.27
CA GLU A 32 13.34 26.12 8.06
C GLU A 32 13.76 26.96 6.84
N ILE A 33 14.21 26.28 5.78
CA ILE A 33 14.64 26.96 4.55
C ILE A 33 13.46 27.67 3.88
N ASP A 34 13.75 28.72 3.11
CA ASP A 34 12.75 29.32 2.24
C ASP A 34 12.48 28.41 1.03
N ILE A 35 11.38 27.63 1.09
CA ILE A 35 10.98 26.67 0.06
C ILE A 35 10.73 27.34 -1.31
N ARG A 36 10.52 28.66 -1.37
CA ARG A 36 10.34 29.40 -2.64
C ARG A 36 11.63 29.49 -3.45
N THR A 37 12.77 29.18 -2.85
CA THR A 37 14.07 29.14 -3.52
C THR A 37 14.39 27.78 -4.16
N LEU A 38 13.55 26.76 -3.92
CA LEU A 38 13.74 25.43 -4.48
C LEU A 38 13.36 25.40 -5.97
N ASP A 39 14.12 24.69 -6.79
CA ASP A 39 13.77 24.43 -8.18
C ASP A 39 12.74 23.30 -8.25
N THR A 40 11.46 23.66 -8.27
CA THR A 40 10.34 22.72 -8.35
C THR A 40 9.86 22.50 -9.79
N GLY A 41 10.49 23.13 -10.79
CA GLY A 41 9.99 23.16 -12.16
C GLY A 41 8.53 23.60 -12.23
N SER A 42 7.69 22.83 -12.94
CA SER A 42 6.25 23.06 -13.06
C SER A 42 5.41 22.24 -12.08
N TYR A 43 6.03 21.55 -11.13
CA TYR A 43 5.32 20.69 -10.17
C TYR A 43 4.63 21.54 -9.09
N PRO A 44 3.43 21.11 -8.60
CA PRO A 44 2.75 21.82 -7.54
C PRO A 44 3.56 21.76 -6.23
N THR A 45 3.50 22.82 -5.43
CA THR A 45 4.24 22.97 -4.18
C THR A 45 3.35 23.01 -2.95
N GLU A 46 2.03 22.93 -3.14
CA GLU A 46 1.03 22.96 -2.09
C GLU A 46 0.27 21.63 -2.04
N PRO A 47 -0.23 21.23 -0.85
CA PRO A 47 -1.09 20.07 -0.71
C PRO A 47 -2.31 20.13 -1.63
N LEU A 48 -2.83 18.97 -2.01
CA LEU A 48 -3.95 18.87 -2.94
C LEU A 48 -5.22 19.59 -2.44
N ASN A 49 -5.43 19.59 -1.12
CA ASN A 49 -6.53 20.26 -0.42
C ASN A 49 -6.16 21.66 0.11
N ALA A 50 -5.09 22.29 -0.38
CA ALA A 50 -4.63 23.59 0.18
C ALA A 50 -5.63 24.74 -0.01
N HIS A 51 -6.52 24.64 -1.00
CA HIS A 51 -7.48 25.70 -1.35
C HIS A 51 -8.94 25.21 -1.39
N ASP A 52 -9.16 23.93 -1.15
CA ASP A 52 -10.44 23.26 -1.28
C ASP A 52 -10.74 22.46 0.00
N ASP A 53 -12.02 22.09 0.20
CA ASP A 53 -12.36 21.13 1.24
C ASP A 53 -11.72 19.76 0.94
N ASP A 54 -11.50 18.95 1.98
CA ASP A 54 -11.03 17.58 1.79
C ASP A 54 -11.92 16.81 0.80
N TYR A 55 -11.27 16.11 -0.13
CA TYR A 55 -11.97 15.26 -1.08
C TYR A 55 -12.85 14.24 -0.35
N LYS A 56 -14.13 14.22 -0.72
CA LYS A 56 -15.11 13.25 -0.24
C LYS A 56 -15.41 12.25 -1.36
N PRO A 57 -14.96 11.00 -1.24
CA PRO A 57 -15.26 9.97 -2.21
C PRO A 57 -16.77 9.78 -2.38
N ASP A 58 -17.19 9.53 -3.62
CA ASP A 58 -18.58 9.22 -3.90
C ASP A 58 -18.93 7.78 -3.46
N PHE A 59 -20.23 7.51 -3.33
CA PHE A 59 -20.77 6.23 -2.90
C PHE A 59 -20.23 5.02 -3.69
N ILE A 60 -20.01 5.17 -4.99
CA ILE A 60 -19.55 4.08 -5.87
C ILE A 60 -18.07 3.77 -5.61
N THR A 61 -17.31 4.72 -5.08
CA THR A 61 -15.87 4.57 -4.79
C THR A 61 -15.54 4.08 -3.39
N MET A 62 -16.48 4.15 -2.45
CA MET A 62 -16.28 3.68 -1.07
C MET A 62 -15.81 2.22 -0.96
N PRO A 63 -16.27 1.27 -1.79
CA PRO A 63 -15.72 -0.10 -1.79
C PRO A 63 -14.21 -0.18 -2.03
N HIS A 64 -13.61 0.75 -2.77
CA HIS A 64 -12.15 0.80 -2.98
C HIS A 64 -11.40 1.01 -1.66
N ILE A 65 -11.93 1.87 -0.79
CA ILE A 65 -11.36 2.16 0.54
C ILE A 65 -11.46 0.93 1.43
N ALA A 66 -12.59 0.23 1.37
CA ALA A 66 -12.77 -1.03 2.08
C ALA A 66 -11.82 -2.13 1.57
N ALA A 67 -11.58 -2.20 0.27
CA ALA A 67 -10.62 -3.13 -0.34
C ALA A 67 -9.17 -2.79 0.05
N MET A 68 -8.79 -1.51 0.15
CA MET A 68 -7.49 -1.09 0.68
C MET A 68 -7.31 -1.54 2.13
N ARG A 69 -8.31 -1.33 2.98
CA ARG A 69 -8.32 -1.85 4.36
C ARG A 69 -8.18 -3.37 4.40
N LEU A 70 -8.87 -4.09 3.53
CA LEU A 70 -8.78 -5.55 3.43
C LEU A 70 -7.39 -6.02 2.97
N SER A 71 -6.70 -5.26 2.11
CA SER A 71 -5.39 -5.65 1.58
C SER A 71 -4.34 -5.92 2.67
N ASP A 72 -4.42 -5.23 3.81
CA ASP A 72 -3.55 -5.44 4.97
C ASP A 72 -3.81 -6.75 5.74
N TYR A 73 -4.89 -7.44 5.39
CA TYR A 73 -5.35 -8.69 6.01
C TYR A 73 -5.43 -9.85 5.01
N VAL A 74 -5.07 -9.62 3.74
CA VAL A 74 -4.80 -10.69 2.78
C VAL A 74 -3.33 -11.05 2.84
N VAL A 75 -3.04 -12.31 3.16
CA VAL A 75 -1.68 -12.80 3.39
C VAL A 75 -0.97 -12.98 2.05
N PRO A 76 0.16 -12.29 1.82
CA PRO A 76 0.94 -12.46 0.61
C PRO A 76 1.58 -13.85 0.56
N ALA A 77 1.73 -14.41 -0.64
CA ALA A 77 2.19 -15.78 -0.83
C ALA A 77 3.53 -16.11 -0.14
N TYR A 78 4.46 -15.14 -0.04
CA TYR A 78 5.75 -15.34 0.61
C TYR A 78 5.65 -15.57 2.13
N GLU A 79 4.59 -15.08 2.79
CA GLU A 79 4.31 -15.37 4.22
C GLU A 79 3.77 -16.79 4.41
N ILE A 80 3.22 -17.39 3.35
CA ILE A 80 2.77 -18.79 3.33
C ILE A 80 3.94 -19.71 2.99
N ASP A 81 4.66 -19.43 1.90
CA ASP A 81 5.88 -20.14 1.52
C ASP A 81 6.95 -19.12 1.07
N PRO A 82 8.08 -18.98 1.79
CA PRO A 82 9.12 -18.01 1.47
C PRO A 82 9.71 -18.13 0.05
N LYS A 83 9.53 -19.26 -0.63
CA LYS A 83 9.93 -19.41 -2.03
C LYS A 83 9.06 -18.57 -2.97
N LEU A 84 7.79 -18.33 -2.63
CA LEU A 84 6.81 -17.59 -3.43
C LEU A 84 6.99 -16.07 -3.35
N LYS A 85 8.17 -15.61 -3.74
CA LYS A 85 8.61 -14.21 -3.57
C LYS A 85 8.30 -13.30 -4.75
N TYR A 86 7.96 -13.84 -5.93
CA TYR A 86 7.60 -13.03 -7.08
C TYR A 86 6.12 -12.74 -7.08
N SER A 87 5.72 -11.49 -7.31
CA SER A 87 4.31 -11.09 -7.31
C SER A 87 3.76 -10.89 -8.71
N GLN A 88 2.43 -10.93 -8.83
CA GLN A 88 1.71 -10.22 -9.87
C GLN A 88 0.94 -9.08 -9.21
N LEU A 89 0.76 -7.96 -9.92
CA LEU A 89 0.03 -6.80 -9.38
C LEU A 89 -1.29 -7.24 -8.73
N PRO A 90 -1.57 -6.77 -7.50
CA PRO A 90 -2.81 -7.09 -6.83
C PRO A 90 -4.02 -6.63 -7.64
N PHE A 91 -5.15 -7.29 -7.41
CA PHE A 91 -6.38 -7.00 -8.11
C PHE A 91 -7.50 -6.70 -7.11
N GLU A 92 -8.19 -5.60 -7.34
CA GLU A 92 -9.39 -5.28 -6.59
C GLU A 92 -10.58 -6.08 -7.12
N ILE A 93 -11.31 -6.73 -6.21
CA ILE A 93 -12.50 -7.51 -6.54
C ILE A 93 -13.73 -6.66 -6.22
N THR A 94 -14.61 -6.51 -7.21
CA THR A 94 -15.91 -5.85 -7.04
C THR A 94 -17.01 -6.72 -7.66
N ARG A 95 -18.28 -6.37 -7.46
CA ARG A 95 -19.40 -7.05 -8.15
C ARG A 95 -19.27 -7.00 -9.68
N GLY A 96 -18.62 -5.96 -10.21
CA GLY A 96 -18.45 -5.73 -11.64
C GLY A 96 -17.12 -6.22 -12.21
N SER A 97 -16.22 -6.72 -11.38
CA SER A 97 -14.86 -7.10 -11.76
C SER A 97 -14.37 -8.24 -10.87
N LEU A 98 -14.29 -9.45 -11.42
CA LEU A 98 -13.83 -10.65 -10.71
C LEU A 98 -12.55 -11.21 -11.37
N PRO A 99 -11.58 -11.69 -10.58
CA PRO A 99 -10.35 -12.26 -11.12
C PRO A 99 -10.61 -13.58 -11.84
N SER A 100 -9.92 -13.83 -12.97
CA SER A 100 -10.04 -15.08 -13.74
C SER A 100 -9.53 -16.31 -12.97
N GLU A 101 -8.72 -16.09 -11.93
CA GLU A 101 -8.27 -17.10 -11.01
C GLU A 101 -9.43 -17.75 -10.24
N LEU A 102 -10.52 -17.01 -10.01
CA LEU A 102 -11.75 -17.52 -9.37
C LEU A 102 -12.56 -18.42 -10.32
N GLY A 103 -12.52 -18.16 -11.62
CA GLY A 103 -13.26 -18.88 -12.65
C GLY A 103 -13.63 -17.99 -13.85
N ILE A 104 -14.58 -18.43 -14.67
CA ILE A 104 -15.04 -17.68 -15.85
C ILE A 104 -15.90 -16.50 -15.42
N GLU A 105 -15.34 -15.29 -15.47
CA GLU A 105 -15.95 -14.08 -14.90
C GLU A 105 -17.42 -13.83 -15.31
N PRO A 106 -17.82 -13.94 -16.60
CA PRO A 106 -19.23 -13.79 -17.01
C PRO A 106 -20.22 -14.69 -16.25
N ASP A 107 -19.80 -15.91 -15.87
CA ASP A 107 -20.65 -16.86 -15.14
C ASP A 107 -20.73 -16.53 -13.65
N LEU A 108 -19.69 -15.89 -13.11
CA LEU A 108 -19.55 -15.58 -11.68
C LEU A 108 -20.15 -14.22 -11.31
N LYS A 109 -20.17 -13.24 -12.22
CA LYS A 109 -20.73 -11.90 -11.98
C LYS A 109 -22.18 -11.93 -11.46
N PRO A 110 -23.11 -12.72 -12.03
CA PRO A 110 -24.47 -12.82 -11.51
C PRO A 110 -24.55 -13.35 -10.07
N ILE A 111 -23.62 -14.25 -9.67
CA ILE A 111 -23.53 -14.80 -8.31
C ILE A 111 -23.06 -13.70 -7.35
N ALA A 112 -21.99 -12.99 -7.69
CA ALA A 112 -21.48 -11.88 -6.89
C ALA A 112 -22.52 -10.76 -6.70
N ALA A 113 -23.29 -10.46 -7.75
CA ALA A 113 -24.37 -9.48 -7.69
C ALA A 113 -25.54 -9.96 -6.81
N ARG A 114 -26.01 -11.20 -6.99
CA ARG A 114 -27.10 -11.80 -6.22
C ARG A 114 -26.81 -11.82 -4.72
N HIS A 115 -25.59 -12.19 -4.35
CA HIS A 115 -25.16 -12.27 -2.95
C HIS A 115 -24.62 -10.96 -2.39
N LYS A 116 -24.65 -9.88 -3.19
CA LYS A 116 -24.22 -8.53 -2.80
C LYS A 116 -22.76 -8.48 -2.31
N LEU A 117 -21.83 -9.05 -3.08
CA LEU A 117 -20.39 -8.86 -2.83
C LEU A 117 -20.10 -7.37 -2.59
N LEU A 118 -19.53 -7.03 -1.45
CA LEU A 118 -19.28 -5.64 -1.07
C LEU A 118 -17.97 -5.15 -1.70
N PHE A 119 -16.89 -5.88 -1.45
CA PHE A 119 -15.54 -5.62 -1.94
C PHE A 119 -14.69 -6.89 -1.77
N GLY A 120 -13.52 -6.91 -2.39
CA GLY A 120 -12.54 -7.95 -2.17
C GLY A 120 -11.17 -7.57 -2.69
N PHE A 121 -10.19 -8.40 -2.39
CA PHE A 121 -8.80 -8.18 -2.75
C PHE A 121 -8.17 -9.52 -3.14
N ARG A 122 -7.37 -9.49 -4.19
CA ARG A 122 -6.61 -10.63 -4.67
C ARG A 122 -5.12 -10.32 -4.68
N THR A 123 -4.35 -11.27 -4.19
CA THR A 123 -2.89 -11.28 -4.27
C THR A 123 -2.44 -12.57 -4.93
N THR A 124 -1.33 -12.52 -5.67
CA THR A 124 -0.76 -13.71 -6.32
C THR A 124 0.74 -13.70 -6.14
N GLY A 125 1.31 -14.85 -5.74
CA GLY A 125 2.77 -15.01 -5.73
C GLY A 125 3.25 -16.33 -6.30
N PHE A 126 4.49 -16.30 -6.80
CA PHE A 126 5.14 -17.34 -7.57
C PHE A 126 6.55 -17.63 -7.04
N ASP A 127 7.01 -18.86 -7.20
CA ASP A 127 8.41 -19.23 -6.89
C ASP A 127 9.41 -18.73 -7.93
N GLN A 128 8.93 -18.51 -9.17
CA GLN A 128 9.69 -18.00 -10.30
C GLN A 128 8.82 -16.99 -11.07
N LYS A 129 9.44 -15.98 -11.71
CA LYS A 129 8.72 -15.02 -12.55
C LYS A 129 7.89 -15.74 -13.63
N THR A 130 6.58 -15.57 -13.59
CA THR A 130 5.58 -16.14 -14.49
C THR A 130 4.27 -15.35 -14.36
N SER A 131 3.29 -15.66 -15.20
CA SER A 131 1.93 -15.13 -15.08
C SER A 131 0.90 -16.23 -15.31
N ILE A 132 -0.30 -16.05 -14.76
CA ILE A 132 -1.46 -16.90 -15.04
C ILE A 132 -2.18 -16.34 -16.25
N ILE A 133 -2.39 -17.17 -17.28
CA ILE A 133 -3.14 -16.78 -18.48
C ILE A 133 -4.61 -17.16 -18.27
N PRO A 134 -5.56 -16.23 -18.47
CA PRO A 134 -6.98 -16.55 -18.51
C PRO A 134 -7.27 -17.43 -19.73
N SER A 135 -7.47 -18.72 -19.48
CA SER A 135 -8.05 -19.71 -20.40
C SER A 135 -9.14 -20.47 -19.65
N GLY A 136 -10.00 -21.24 -20.34
CA GLY A 136 -11.13 -21.95 -19.70
C GLY A 136 -10.73 -22.63 -18.37
N TRP A 137 -9.60 -23.36 -18.40
CA TRP A 137 -8.84 -23.73 -17.21
C TRP A 137 -7.47 -23.02 -17.21
N PRO A 138 -6.91 -22.60 -16.07
CA PRO A 138 -5.67 -21.81 -16.03
C PRO A 138 -4.47 -22.49 -16.67
N VAL A 139 -3.59 -21.68 -17.27
CA VAL A 139 -2.24 -22.08 -17.70
C VAL A 139 -1.22 -21.03 -17.26
N LYS A 140 0.07 -21.39 -17.25
CA LYS A 140 1.17 -20.47 -16.88
C LYS A 140 2.07 -20.20 -18.08
N THR A 141 2.58 -18.98 -18.17
CA THR A 141 3.60 -18.62 -19.16
C THR A 141 4.90 -19.40 -18.96
N ARG A 142 5.22 -19.76 -17.71
CA ARG A 142 6.34 -20.64 -17.34
C ARG A 142 5.82 -21.91 -16.66
N GLN A 143 6.14 -23.05 -17.24
CA GLN A 143 5.84 -24.37 -16.66
C GLN A 143 6.72 -24.66 -15.43
N ASN A 144 6.35 -25.66 -14.64
CA ASN A 144 7.11 -26.14 -13.48
C ASN A 144 7.41 -25.05 -12.43
N THR A 145 6.39 -24.24 -12.15
CA THR A 145 6.40 -23.18 -11.13
C THR A 145 5.36 -23.48 -10.07
N THR A 146 5.52 -22.94 -8.87
CA THR A 146 4.50 -23.00 -7.80
C THR A 146 3.82 -21.64 -7.70
N THR A 147 2.51 -21.63 -7.42
CA THR A 147 1.74 -20.38 -7.34
C THR A 147 0.67 -20.49 -6.27
N ILE A 148 0.43 -19.37 -5.57
CA ILE A 148 -0.78 -19.16 -4.78
C ILE A 148 -1.39 -17.86 -5.27
N SER A 149 -2.65 -17.91 -5.71
CA SER A 149 -3.51 -16.73 -5.80
C SER A 149 -4.56 -16.83 -4.69
N THR A 150 -4.53 -15.88 -3.77
CA THR A 150 -5.47 -15.77 -2.65
C THR A 150 -6.44 -14.64 -2.95
N MET A 151 -7.73 -14.94 -2.91
CA MET A 151 -8.82 -14.01 -3.14
C MET A 151 -9.68 -13.98 -1.88
N VAL A 152 -9.82 -12.80 -1.27
CA VAL A 152 -10.70 -12.61 -0.12
C VAL A 152 -11.79 -11.62 -0.50
N MET A 153 -13.03 -12.02 -0.26
CA MET A 153 -14.23 -11.29 -0.68
C MET A 153 -15.16 -11.15 0.51
N GLN A 154 -15.60 -9.94 0.84
CA GLN A 154 -16.56 -9.72 1.93
C GLN A 154 -17.98 -9.60 1.39
N PHE A 155 -18.89 -10.33 2.02
CA PHE A 155 -20.33 -10.28 1.79
C PHE A 155 -21.02 -9.62 3.00
N PRO A 156 -22.31 -9.25 2.90
CA PRO A 156 -23.00 -8.56 3.99
C PRO A 156 -23.12 -9.39 5.27
N ASP A 157 -23.16 -10.72 5.14
CA ASP A 157 -23.36 -11.65 6.24
C ASP A 157 -22.88 -13.07 5.90
N VAL A 158 -22.91 -13.94 6.91
CA VAL A 158 -22.46 -15.35 6.84
C VAL A 158 -23.29 -16.17 5.86
N GLU A 159 -24.61 -15.94 5.78
CA GLU A 159 -25.51 -16.70 4.92
C GLU A 159 -25.15 -16.45 3.44
N ARG A 160 -25.01 -15.18 3.06
CA ARG A 160 -24.62 -14.76 1.71
C ARG A 160 -23.22 -15.21 1.35
N ALA A 161 -22.26 -15.11 2.26
CA ALA A 161 -20.90 -15.63 2.03
C ALA A 161 -20.91 -17.14 1.79
N THR A 162 -21.65 -17.89 2.59
CA THR A 162 -21.76 -19.36 2.47
C THR A 162 -22.40 -19.77 1.15
N ALA A 163 -23.51 -19.11 0.77
CA ALA A 163 -24.17 -19.37 -0.50
C ALA A 163 -23.28 -18.98 -1.70
N ALA A 164 -22.63 -17.83 -1.64
CA ALA A 164 -21.72 -17.38 -2.70
C ALA A 164 -20.53 -18.32 -2.89
N ALA A 165 -19.90 -18.80 -1.81
CA ALA A 165 -18.81 -19.78 -1.90
C ALA A 165 -19.26 -21.07 -2.61
N ALA A 166 -20.42 -21.60 -2.23
CA ALA A 166 -20.99 -22.79 -2.86
C ALA A 166 -21.29 -22.57 -4.34
N GLU A 167 -21.95 -21.47 -4.69
CA GLU A 167 -22.36 -21.18 -6.06
C GLU A 167 -21.16 -20.84 -6.97
N PHE A 168 -20.14 -20.13 -6.47
CA PHE A 168 -18.92 -19.89 -7.24
C PHE A 168 -18.22 -21.20 -7.61
N HIS A 169 -18.06 -22.11 -6.65
CA HIS A 169 -17.50 -23.43 -6.92
C HIS A 169 -18.35 -24.22 -7.90
N ASP A 170 -19.66 -24.27 -7.71
CA ASP A 170 -20.55 -25.09 -8.54
C ASP A 170 -20.64 -24.55 -9.98
N ALA A 171 -20.57 -23.23 -10.17
CA ALA A 171 -20.47 -22.60 -11.49
C ALA A 171 -19.13 -22.90 -12.17
N ASP A 172 -18.00 -22.78 -11.46
CA ASP A 172 -16.68 -23.07 -12.03
C ASP A 172 -16.51 -24.56 -12.37
N LEU A 173 -17.04 -25.47 -11.53
CA LEU A 173 -17.09 -26.91 -11.82
C LEU A 173 -18.00 -27.20 -13.01
N ALA A 174 -19.08 -26.42 -13.19
CA ALA A 174 -19.96 -26.58 -14.33
C ALA A 174 -19.30 -26.14 -15.65
N ALA A 175 -18.45 -25.12 -15.61
CA ALA A 175 -17.68 -24.68 -16.76
C ALA A 175 -16.55 -25.65 -17.13
N ASN A 176 -16.03 -26.42 -16.17
CA ASN A 176 -14.86 -27.29 -16.34
C ASN A 176 -15.20 -28.75 -16.07
N ARG A 177 -15.89 -29.40 -17.03
CA ARG A 177 -16.42 -30.77 -16.88
C ARG A 177 -15.39 -31.87 -16.64
N ASP A 178 -14.14 -31.64 -17.05
CA ASP A 178 -13.03 -32.58 -16.83
C ASP A 178 -12.48 -32.52 -15.39
N ASN A 179 -12.93 -31.55 -14.59
CA ASN A 179 -12.50 -31.42 -13.21
C ASN A 179 -13.22 -32.40 -12.30
N GLN A 180 -12.50 -32.78 -11.25
CA GLN A 180 -12.99 -33.65 -10.19
C GLN A 180 -13.02 -32.87 -8.88
N ARG A 181 -14.03 -33.16 -8.05
CA ARG A 181 -14.10 -32.63 -6.69
C ARG A 181 -12.99 -33.24 -5.84
N VAL A 182 -12.41 -32.42 -4.98
CA VAL A 182 -11.31 -32.81 -4.10
C VAL A 182 -11.69 -32.45 -2.66
N PRO A 183 -11.68 -33.38 -1.71
CA PRO A 183 -11.82 -33.06 -0.30
C PRO A 183 -10.55 -32.41 0.24
N LEU A 184 -10.68 -31.43 1.13
CA LEU A 184 -9.59 -30.89 1.95
C LEU A 184 -9.82 -31.36 3.40
N PRO A 185 -9.14 -32.42 3.88
CA PRO A 185 -9.41 -33.02 5.19
C PRO A 185 -9.41 -32.04 6.38
N LYS A 186 -8.54 -31.04 6.40
CA LYS A 186 -8.52 -30.01 7.47
C LYS A 186 -9.68 -29.03 7.37
N TYR A 187 -10.24 -28.86 6.17
CA TYR A 187 -11.29 -27.89 5.85
C TYR A 187 -12.46 -28.57 5.13
N PRO A 188 -13.24 -29.42 5.82
CA PRO A 188 -14.31 -30.19 5.19
C PRO A 188 -15.46 -29.33 4.61
N ALA A 189 -15.57 -28.08 5.06
CA ALA A 189 -16.50 -27.09 4.49
C ALA A 189 -15.96 -26.43 3.20
N ALA A 190 -14.67 -26.53 2.92
CA ALA A 190 -14.08 -26.02 1.69
C ALA A 190 -14.51 -26.89 0.50
N ARG A 191 -14.81 -26.22 -0.61
CA ARG A 191 -15.15 -26.87 -1.87
C ARG A 191 -13.97 -26.72 -2.79
N ALA A 192 -13.34 -27.81 -3.17
CA ALA A 192 -12.19 -27.79 -4.04
C ALA A 192 -12.40 -28.66 -5.28
N GLN A 193 -11.74 -28.27 -6.36
CA GLN A 193 -11.73 -29.01 -7.61
C GLN A 193 -10.37 -28.93 -8.30
N TRP A 194 -10.07 -29.97 -9.06
CA TRP A 194 -8.82 -30.14 -9.77
C TRP A 194 -9.05 -30.89 -11.08
N ARG A 195 -8.29 -30.54 -12.12
CA ARG A 195 -8.15 -31.33 -13.35
C ARG A 195 -6.92 -32.24 -13.29
N PRO A 196 -7.04 -33.59 -13.33
CA PRO A 196 -5.93 -34.52 -13.12
C PRO A 196 -4.70 -34.33 -14.02
N ASP A 197 -4.85 -33.73 -15.20
CA ASP A 197 -3.77 -33.48 -16.16
C ASP A 197 -3.15 -32.07 -16.04
N ALA A 198 -3.66 -31.24 -15.12
CA ALA A 198 -3.23 -29.86 -14.95
C ALA A 198 -2.64 -29.63 -13.55
N PRO A 199 -1.65 -28.75 -13.39
CA PRO A 199 -1.02 -28.52 -12.09
C PRO A 199 -1.78 -27.51 -11.23
N PHE A 200 -3.12 -27.50 -11.24
CA PHE A 200 -3.93 -26.44 -10.60
C PHE A 200 -5.08 -26.97 -9.77
N LEU A 201 -5.25 -26.47 -8.55
CA LEU A 201 -6.43 -26.70 -7.74
C LEU A 201 -7.10 -25.37 -7.43
N ARG A 202 -8.41 -25.30 -7.62
CA ARG A 202 -9.24 -24.19 -7.15
C ARG A 202 -10.01 -24.61 -5.92
N THR A 203 -10.14 -23.72 -4.96
CA THR A 203 -10.98 -23.96 -3.78
C THR A 203 -11.66 -22.68 -3.32
N THR A 204 -12.84 -22.84 -2.72
CA THR A 204 -13.58 -21.78 -2.04
C THR A 204 -13.97 -22.25 -0.65
N LEU A 205 -13.90 -21.34 0.32
CA LEU A 205 -14.31 -21.56 1.70
C LEU A 205 -14.97 -20.29 2.22
N ALA A 206 -16.15 -20.44 2.83
CA ALA A 206 -16.76 -19.37 3.60
C ALA A 206 -16.18 -19.34 5.01
N HIS A 207 -15.85 -18.14 5.50
CA HIS A 207 -15.30 -17.90 6.83
C HIS A 207 -15.92 -16.63 7.42
N GLY A 208 -16.92 -16.79 8.29
CA GLY A 208 -17.77 -15.68 8.69
C GLY A 208 -18.45 -15.03 7.47
N PRO A 209 -18.48 -13.69 7.36
CA PRO A 209 -19.02 -13.00 6.19
C PRO A 209 -18.03 -12.92 5.01
N TYR A 210 -16.92 -13.65 5.06
CA TYR A 210 -15.93 -13.68 3.98
C TYR A 210 -16.02 -14.96 3.16
N VAL A 211 -15.70 -14.86 1.88
CA VAL A 211 -15.30 -15.99 1.03
C VAL A 211 -13.81 -15.88 0.77
N VAL A 212 -13.07 -16.91 1.17
CA VAL A 212 -11.66 -17.08 0.82
C VAL A 212 -11.59 -18.11 -0.30
N ALA A 213 -11.17 -17.66 -1.47
CA ALA A 213 -10.96 -18.51 -2.63
C ALA A 213 -9.47 -18.59 -2.97
N LEU A 214 -9.01 -19.76 -3.37
CA LEU A 214 -7.62 -20.00 -3.75
C LEU A 214 -7.57 -20.59 -5.14
N LEU A 215 -6.59 -20.14 -5.93
CA LEU A 215 -6.04 -20.89 -7.05
C LEU A 215 -4.59 -21.23 -6.69
N VAL A 216 -4.32 -22.50 -6.45
CA VAL A 216 -2.97 -22.99 -6.16
C VAL A 216 -2.43 -23.79 -7.32
N SER A 217 -1.13 -23.75 -7.53
CA SER A 217 -0.46 -24.57 -8.54
C SER A 217 0.88 -25.10 -8.05
N SER A 218 1.26 -26.27 -8.55
CA SER A 218 2.51 -26.96 -8.27
C SER A 218 3.36 -27.12 -9.54
N ASN A 219 4.54 -27.72 -9.41
CA ASN A 219 5.45 -27.96 -10.53
C ASN A 219 4.94 -29.03 -11.51
N GLY A 220 3.90 -29.77 -11.16
CA GLY A 220 3.23 -30.77 -11.99
C GLY A 220 1.85 -31.11 -11.41
N PRO A 221 1.06 -31.99 -12.07
CA PRO A 221 -0.24 -32.44 -11.57
C PRO A 221 -0.07 -33.37 -10.36
N ASP A 222 0.13 -32.77 -9.17
CA ASP A 222 0.39 -33.46 -7.91
C ASP A 222 -0.71 -33.09 -6.90
N LEU A 223 -1.74 -33.95 -6.76
CA LEU A 223 -2.85 -33.66 -5.85
C LEU A 223 -2.40 -33.46 -4.42
N PRO A 224 -1.60 -34.38 -3.83
CA PRO A 224 -1.16 -34.20 -2.45
C PRO A 224 -0.44 -32.88 -2.22
N ALA A 225 0.40 -32.43 -3.16
CA ALA A 225 1.05 -31.12 -3.06
C ALA A 225 0.06 -29.96 -3.16
N LEU A 226 -0.91 -30.03 -4.07
CA LEU A 226 -1.94 -29.01 -4.25
C LEU A 226 -2.87 -28.88 -3.04
N THR A 227 -3.35 -30.00 -2.49
CA THR A 227 -4.20 -29.99 -1.28
C THR A 227 -3.43 -29.48 -0.09
N ALA A 228 -2.20 -29.95 0.13
CA ALA A 228 -1.36 -29.48 1.22
C ALA A 228 -1.08 -27.97 1.14
N LEU A 229 -0.85 -27.43 -0.06
CA LEU A 229 -0.63 -26.00 -0.28
C LEU A 229 -1.89 -25.18 -0.01
N ALA A 230 -3.06 -25.65 -0.46
CA ALA A 230 -4.34 -25.01 -0.18
C ALA A 230 -4.67 -24.99 1.32
N GLU A 231 -4.53 -26.13 2.00
CA GLU A 231 -4.76 -26.23 3.45
C GLU A 231 -3.79 -25.35 4.25
N LYS A 232 -2.50 -25.35 3.90
CA LYS A 232 -1.50 -24.47 4.52
C LYS A 232 -1.85 -23.00 4.32
N THR A 233 -2.39 -22.64 3.15
CA THR A 233 -2.82 -21.27 2.87
C THR A 233 -4.00 -20.87 3.75
N TYR A 234 -5.01 -21.74 3.92
CA TYR A 234 -6.11 -21.50 4.86
C TYR A 234 -5.63 -21.43 6.31
N ASP A 235 -4.70 -22.31 6.74
CA ASP A 235 -4.13 -22.33 8.10
C ASP A 235 -3.56 -20.95 8.50
N ILE A 236 -3.03 -20.20 7.53
CA ILE A 236 -2.39 -18.89 7.75
C ILE A 236 -3.35 -17.73 7.47
N GLN A 237 -4.17 -17.82 6.42
CA GLN A 237 -5.05 -16.72 6.00
C GLN A 237 -6.23 -16.51 6.97
N LEU A 238 -6.86 -17.58 7.45
CA LEU A 238 -8.08 -17.46 8.25
C LEU A 238 -7.84 -16.74 9.61
N PRO A 239 -6.79 -17.08 10.39
CA PRO A 239 -6.50 -16.37 11.65
C PRO A 239 -6.11 -14.90 11.48
N VAL A 240 -5.56 -14.53 10.32
CA VAL A 240 -5.31 -13.11 10.00
C VAL A 240 -6.63 -12.40 9.75
N LEU A 241 -7.55 -13.04 9.04
CA LEU A 241 -8.87 -12.47 8.74
C LEU A 241 -9.75 -12.32 10.00
N ASP A 242 -9.59 -13.20 11.00
CA ASP A 242 -10.27 -13.09 12.30
C ASP A 242 -9.96 -11.80 13.06
N GLN A 243 -8.82 -11.16 12.77
CA GLN A 243 -8.43 -9.88 13.37
C GLN A 243 -9.12 -8.69 12.71
N LEU A 244 -9.71 -8.89 11.52
CA LEU A 244 -10.40 -7.86 10.77
C LEU A 244 -11.89 -7.84 11.14
N LYS A 245 -12.32 -6.78 11.82
CA LYS A 245 -13.77 -6.55 11.99
C LYS A 245 -14.43 -6.43 10.60
N PRO A 246 -15.42 -7.28 10.27
CA PRO A 246 -16.20 -7.13 9.05
C PRO A 246 -16.96 -5.81 9.05
N LEU A 247 -17.19 -5.27 7.86
CA LEU A 247 -18.00 -4.06 7.65
C LEU A 247 -19.43 -4.43 7.31
N THR A 248 -20.39 -3.71 7.89
CA THR A 248 -21.74 -3.68 7.31
C THR A 248 -21.74 -2.93 5.97
N GLU A 249 -22.83 -3.07 5.21
CA GLU A 249 -23.05 -2.26 4.01
C GLU A 249 -23.00 -0.75 4.33
N GLU A 250 -23.62 -0.32 5.44
CA GLU A 250 -23.58 1.07 5.90
C GLU A 250 -22.18 1.54 6.33
N GLU A 251 -21.46 0.74 7.14
CA GLU A 251 -20.11 1.07 7.60
C GLU A 251 -19.12 1.23 6.43
N THR A 252 -19.32 0.47 5.34
CA THR A 252 -18.52 0.60 4.12
C THR A 252 -18.60 2.02 3.53
N TYR A 253 -19.77 2.67 3.61
CA TYR A 253 -19.99 4.02 3.09
C TYR A 253 -19.61 5.14 4.06
N GLN A 254 -19.19 4.81 5.27
CA GLN A 254 -18.77 5.77 6.30
C GLN A 254 -17.25 5.70 6.58
N LEU A 255 -16.50 4.90 5.83
CA LEU A 255 -15.06 4.80 6.00
C LEU A 255 -14.37 6.15 5.77
N PRO A 256 -13.42 6.55 6.64
CA PRO A 256 -12.62 7.73 6.37
C PRO A 256 -11.67 7.49 5.19
N TRP A 257 -11.49 8.51 4.35
CA TRP A 257 -10.65 8.41 3.17
C TRP A 257 -9.17 8.70 3.46
N ASP A 258 -8.86 9.93 3.88
CA ASP A 258 -7.50 10.38 4.23
C ASP A 258 -7.48 10.96 5.65
N PRO A 259 -7.82 10.17 6.69
CA PRO A 259 -8.01 10.68 8.05
C PRO A 259 -6.76 11.35 8.64
N ASP A 260 -5.58 10.98 8.14
CA ASP A 260 -4.28 11.47 8.60
C ASP A 260 -3.64 12.46 7.62
N HIS A 261 -4.39 12.87 6.58
CA HIS A 261 -3.95 13.77 5.52
C HIS A 261 -2.62 13.33 4.86
N LEU A 262 -2.40 12.03 4.72
CA LEU A 262 -1.18 11.46 4.16
C LEU A 262 -1.20 11.47 2.62
N LEU A 263 -2.37 11.29 2.01
CA LEU A 263 -2.54 11.41 0.55
C LEU A 263 -2.39 12.86 0.10
N SER A 264 -2.98 13.82 0.83
CA SER A 264 -2.82 15.26 0.52
C SER A 264 -1.37 15.76 0.63
N ARG A 265 -0.54 15.06 1.41
CA ARG A 265 0.91 15.28 1.55
C ARG A 265 1.75 14.72 0.40
N ALA A 266 1.16 13.98 -0.53
CA ALA A 266 1.87 13.38 -1.65
C ALA A 266 1.83 14.27 -2.90
N LEU A 267 2.96 14.37 -3.60
CA LEU A 267 3.05 15.06 -4.88
C LEU A 267 2.11 14.41 -5.91
N ASN A 268 1.12 15.17 -6.35
CA ASN A 268 0.07 14.75 -7.27
C ASN A 268 -0.16 15.81 -8.37
N PRO A 269 0.73 15.89 -9.39
CA PRO A 269 0.61 16.86 -10.47
C PRO A 269 -0.67 16.68 -11.31
N ASN A 270 -1.20 15.45 -11.39
CA ASN A 270 -2.42 15.17 -12.16
C ASN A 270 -3.72 15.47 -11.40
N LYS A 271 -3.63 15.91 -10.14
CA LYS A 271 -4.78 16.17 -9.26
C LYS A 271 -5.77 15.00 -9.19
N PHE A 272 -5.23 13.78 -9.18
CA PHE A 272 -6.03 12.56 -9.13
C PHE A 272 -6.40 12.22 -7.69
N GLU A 273 -7.64 12.50 -7.29
CA GLU A 273 -8.11 12.35 -5.90
C GLU A 273 -8.92 11.08 -5.64
N ARG A 274 -9.45 10.47 -6.70
CA ARG A 274 -10.38 9.35 -6.61
C ARG A 274 -9.70 8.11 -6.04
N PRO A 275 -10.25 7.46 -5.00
CA PRO A 275 -9.72 6.20 -4.48
C PRO A 275 -9.54 5.17 -5.58
N ALA A 276 -8.33 4.64 -5.67
CA ALA A 276 -7.96 3.60 -6.60
C ALA A 276 -6.75 2.83 -6.08
N ILE A 277 -6.95 1.54 -5.86
CA ILE A 277 -5.90 0.61 -5.43
C ILE A 277 -4.68 0.75 -6.35
N GLY A 278 -3.51 1.01 -5.76
CA GLY A 278 -2.23 1.14 -6.46
C GLY A 278 -1.89 2.53 -7.02
N THR A 279 -2.84 3.47 -7.13
CA THR A 279 -2.58 4.80 -7.72
C THR A 279 -3.00 5.97 -6.83
N GLN A 280 -4.02 5.77 -6.02
CA GLN A 280 -4.48 6.69 -4.99
C GLN A 280 -4.99 5.85 -3.83
N ALA A 281 -4.15 5.57 -2.84
CA ALA A 281 -4.45 4.58 -1.81
C ALA A 281 -3.64 4.74 -0.52
N LEU A 282 -4.23 4.30 0.59
CA LEU A 282 -3.59 4.17 1.89
C LEU A 282 -3.38 2.71 2.26
N TYR A 283 -2.22 2.39 2.81
CA TYR A 283 -1.83 1.04 3.22
C TYR A 283 -1.11 1.03 4.57
N ASN A 284 -1.17 -0.10 5.27
CA ASN A 284 -0.11 -0.49 6.19
C ASN A 284 1.00 -1.25 5.44
N LEU A 285 1.99 -1.71 6.19
CA LEU A 285 3.12 -2.49 5.69
C LEU A 285 2.69 -3.69 4.83
N ARG A 286 1.69 -4.48 5.24
CA ARG A 286 1.28 -5.68 4.47
C ARG A 286 0.64 -5.32 3.14
N GLY A 287 -0.21 -4.29 3.10
CA GLY A 287 -0.86 -3.83 1.87
C GLY A 287 0.15 -3.30 0.85
N ILE A 288 1.07 -2.41 1.27
CA ILE A 288 2.00 -1.77 0.33
C ILE A 288 3.01 -2.76 -0.27
N VAL A 289 3.47 -3.75 0.50
CA VAL A 289 4.47 -4.75 0.05
C VAL A 289 3.96 -5.56 -1.16
N GLN A 290 2.65 -5.72 -1.29
CA GLN A 290 2.05 -6.57 -2.33
C GLN A 290 2.13 -5.99 -3.75
N TYR A 291 2.48 -4.70 -3.87
CA TYR A 291 2.67 -4.02 -5.16
C TYR A 291 4.08 -4.16 -5.73
N ALA A 292 4.99 -4.84 -5.03
CA ALA A 292 6.35 -5.05 -5.50
C ALA A 292 6.49 -6.35 -6.31
N ASP A 293 7.42 -6.34 -7.28
CA ASP A 293 7.79 -7.52 -8.07
C ASP A 293 8.44 -8.62 -7.21
N ASP A 294 9.34 -8.26 -6.28
CA ASP A 294 9.94 -9.17 -5.30
C ASP A 294 9.45 -8.81 -3.88
N LEU A 295 8.51 -9.61 -3.38
CA LEU A 295 7.84 -9.43 -2.08
C LEU A 295 8.81 -9.56 -0.90
N SER A 296 9.85 -10.39 -1.03
CA SER A 296 10.84 -10.60 0.04
C SER A 296 11.71 -9.36 0.21
N VAL A 297 12.22 -8.83 -0.91
CA VAL A 297 13.01 -7.59 -0.90
C VAL A 297 12.15 -6.41 -0.44
N ALA A 298 10.91 -6.31 -0.93
CA ALA A 298 9.99 -5.25 -0.53
C ALA A 298 9.68 -5.28 0.96
N LYS A 299 9.36 -6.46 1.54
CA LYS A 299 9.14 -6.60 2.98
C LYS A 299 10.35 -6.10 3.76
N GLN A 300 11.55 -6.52 3.38
CA GLN A 300 12.78 -6.10 4.05
C GLN A 300 12.92 -4.57 4.01
N ARG A 301 12.76 -3.96 2.85
CA ARG A 301 12.97 -2.52 2.67
C ARG A 301 11.90 -1.66 3.34
N PHE A 302 10.62 -1.99 3.16
CA PHE A 302 9.53 -1.28 3.82
C PHE A 302 9.57 -1.46 5.35
N SER A 303 9.94 -2.64 5.86
CA SER A 303 10.09 -2.83 7.31
C SER A 303 11.24 -2.01 7.88
N ALA A 304 12.37 -1.88 7.15
CA ALA A 304 13.52 -1.10 7.58
C ALA A 304 13.21 0.40 7.76
N MET A 305 12.23 0.92 7.00
CA MET A 305 11.76 2.31 7.11
C MET A 305 11.14 2.60 8.48
N ASN A 306 10.66 1.58 9.20
CA ASN A 306 9.93 1.74 10.46
C ASN A 306 8.76 2.73 10.32
N ALA A 307 8.00 2.62 9.24
CA ALA A 307 6.83 3.45 8.97
C ALA A 307 5.55 2.67 9.30
N ASP A 308 4.55 3.37 9.84
CA ASP A 308 3.27 2.76 10.25
C ASP A 308 2.19 2.89 9.16
N ARG A 309 2.31 3.89 8.28
CA ARG A 309 1.38 4.13 7.16
C ARG A 309 2.10 4.56 5.89
N PHE A 310 1.50 4.17 4.76
CA PHE A 310 1.95 4.53 3.43
C PHE A 310 0.79 5.09 2.61
N ALA A 311 1.01 6.22 1.95
CA ALA A 311 0.15 6.73 0.89
C ALA A 311 0.82 6.50 -0.46
N VAL A 312 0.03 6.14 -1.45
CA VAL A 312 0.41 6.14 -2.86
C VAL A 312 -0.50 7.14 -3.55
N SER A 313 0.08 8.15 -4.21
CA SER A 313 -0.66 9.17 -4.95
C SER A 313 0.10 9.54 -6.22
N ASP A 314 -0.50 9.29 -7.39
CA ASP A 314 0.06 9.65 -8.69
C ASP A 314 1.53 9.19 -8.89
N GLY A 315 1.84 7.99 -8.39
CA GLY A 315 3.18 7.38 -8.44
C GLY A 315 4.16 7.86 -7.37
N THR A 316 3.77 8.80 -6.52
CA THR A 316 4.51 9.21 -5.31
C THR A 316 4.12 8.32 -4.14
N ILE A 317 5.12 7.87 -3.37
CA ILE A 317 4.88 7.18 -2.10
C ILE A 317 5.21 8.13 -0.95
N VAL A 318 4.35 8.22 0.05
CA VAL A 318 4.65 8.92 1.31
C VAL A 318 4.56 7.93 2.46
N ALA A 319 5.62 7.85 3.25
CA ALA A 319 5.68 7.04 4.46
C ALA A 319 5.59 7.93 5.71
N ARG A 320 4.72 7.56 6.65
CA ARG A 320 4.67 8.16 7.99
C ARG A 320 5.50 7.31 8.94
N THR A 321 6.47 7.94 9.58
CA THR A 321 7.35 7.32 10.58
C THR A 321 6.98 7.79 12.01
N PRO A 322 7.48 7.15 13.07
CA PRO A 322 7.23 7.57 14.44
C PRO A 322 7.71 8.98 14.77
N ASP A 323 8.81 9.43 14.16
CA ASP A 323 9.44 10.72 14.44
C ASP A 323 10.34 11.19 13.29
N ALA A 324 10.83 12.43 13.39
CA ALA A 324 11.67 13.01 12.35
C ALA A 324 13.04 12.34 12.19
N ALA A 325 13.58 11.71 13.24
CA ALA A 325 14.85 11.00 13.15
C ALA A 325 14.71 9.72 12.31
N ALA A 326 13.59 9.00 12.47
CA ALA A 326 13.25 7.84 11.66
C ALA A 326 13.09 8.22 10.18
N ALA A 327 12.40 9.32 9.85
CA ALA A 327 12.28 9.81 8.47
C ALA A 327 13.65 10.18 7.87
N LYS A 328 14.50 10.92 8.60
CA LYS A 328 15.86 11.27 8.14
C LYS A 328 16.75 10.05 7.95
N ARG A 329 16.57 9.01 8.77
CA ARG A 329 17.29 7.73 8.62
C ARG A 329 16.97 7.05 7.29
N ILE A 330 15.71 7.07 6.84
CA ILE A 330 15.31 6.55 5.51
C ILE A 330 16.15 7.20 4.41
N VAL A 331 16.35 8.52 4.48
CA VAL A 331 17.15 9.28 3.52
C VAL A 331 18.63 8.92 3.62
N ALA A 332 19.19 8.97 4.83
CA ALA A 332 20.61 8.71 5.06
C ALA A 332 21.02 7.31 4.58
N GLU A 333 20.18 6.31 4.83
CA GLU A 333 20.38 4.91 4.42
C GLU A 333 19.86 4.61 3.00
N ARG A 334 19.23 5.57 2.31
CA ARG A 334 18.62 5.41 0.98
C ARG A 334 17.68 4.22 0.90
N LEU A 335 16.81 4.08 1.89
CA LEU A 335 15.84 3.00 2.00
C LEU A 335 14.70 3.22 1.00
N THR A 336 14.93 2.95 -0.29
CA THR A 336 13.88 3.02 -1.32
C THR A 336 13.04 1.74 -1.40
N PRO A 337 11.77 1.82 -1.83
CA PRO A 337 10.92 0.65 -2.07
C PRO A 337 11.52 -0.38 -3.04
N ALA A 338 12.23 0.09 -4.06
CA ALA A 338 12.85 -0.75 -5.09
C ALA A 338 14.36 -1.01 -4.82
N PRO A 339 14.93 -2.10 -5.39
CA PRO A 339 16.36 -2.37 -5.32
C PRO A 339 17.20 -1.23 -5.93
N VAL A 340 18.28 -0.86 -5.25
CA VAL A 340 19.21 0.20 -5.66
C VAL A 340 20.38 -0.41 -6.44
N ALA A 341 20.75 0.20 -7.56
CA ALA A 341 21.98 -0.14 -8.28
C ALA A 341 23.13 0.77 -7.84
N ASN A 342 22.92 2.08 -7.89
CA ASN A 342 23.94 3.09 -7.58
C ASN A 342 23.32 4.27 -6.82
N ASP A 343 24.17 5.01 -6.12
CA ASP A 343 23.84 6.35 -5.65
C ASP A 343 23.73 7.32 -6.85
N ALA A 344 22.81 8.27 -6.75
CA ALA A 344 22.70 9.39 -7.68
C ALA A 344 22.89 10.72 -6.93
N ALA A 345 23.22 11.80 -7.66
CA ALA A 345 23.34 13.12 -7.04
C ALA A 345 22.03 13.51 -6.37
N ALA A 346 22.11 14.03 -5.14
CA ALA A 346 20.96 14.57 -4.42
C ALA A 346 20.42 15.85 -5.10
N PRO A 347 19.13 16.18 -4.91
CA PRO A 347 18.57 17.41 -5.46
C PRO A 347 19.25 18.64 -4.84
N PRO A 348 19.67 19.63 -5.64
CA PRO A 348 20.33 20.83 -5.13
C PRO A 348 19.44 21.59 -4.13
N ASN A 349 20.03 22.04 -3.03
CA ASN A 349 19.40 22.90 -2.02
C ASN A 349 18.16 22.32 -1.30
N VAL A 350 17.84 21.03 -1.47
CA VAL A 350 16.77 20.36 -0.72
C VAL A 350 17.37 19.64 0.50
N PRO A 351 17.07 20.07 1.74
CA PRO A 351 17.56 19.41 2.95
C PRO A 351 17.05 17.97 3.06
N ASP A 352 17.76 17.16 3.84
CA ASP A 352 17.35 15.79 4.17
C ASP A 352 16.85 15.02 2.93
N SER A 353 17.67 15.04 1.86
CA SER A 353 17.34 14.41 0.59
C SER A 353 18.47 13.53 0.05
N ALA A 354 18.11 12.48 -0.69
CA ALA A 354 19.04 11.59 -1.37
C ALA A 354 18.39 11.00 -2.61
N CYS A 355 19.18 10.66 -3.62
CA CYS A 355 18.69 9.97 -4.81
C CYS A 355 19.48 8.70 -5.09
N VAL A 356 18.80 7.76 -5.74
CA VAL A 356 19.37 6.49 -6.19
C VAL A 356 19.00 6.25 -7.64
N GLU A 357 19.85 5.48 -8.31
CA GLU A 357 19.57 4.90 -9.61
C GLU A 357 19.23 3.41 -9.42
N HIS A 358 18.12 2.98 -10.03
CA HIS A 358 17.66 1.60 -9.99
C HIS A 358 18.31 0.75 -11.07
N ARG A 359 18.41 -0.56 -10.80
CA ARG A 359 18.84 -1.53 -11.81
C ARG A 359 17.71 -1.70 -12.82
N GLN A 360 17.88 -1.17 -14.03
CA GLN A 360 16.95 -1.45 -15.12
C GLN A 360 17.23 -2.84 -15.69
N GLU A 361 16.31 -3.78 -15.50
CA GLU A 361 16.28 -4.99 -16.30
C GLU A 361 15.70 -4.66 -17.69
N ALA A 362 16.22 -5.26 -18.75
CA ALA A 362 15.92 -4.91 -20.15
C ALA A 362 14.42 -4.96 -20.55
N PHE A 363 13.55 -5.46 -19.67
CA PHE A 363 12.11 -5.59 -19.88
C PHE A 363 11.26 -5.06 -18.71
N ASN A 364 11.85 -4.37 -17.72
CA ASN A 364 11.10 -3.76 -16.61
C ASN A 364 10.91 -2.26 -16.86
N PHE A 365 9.90 -1.92 -17.66
CA PHE A 365 9.57 -0.53 -18.03
C PHE A 365 8.75 0.20 -16.96
N GLU A 366 8.25 -0.51 -15.94
CA GLU A 366 7.43 0.09 -14.88
C GLU A 366 8.28 0.78 -13.81
N MET A 367 9.49 0.29 -13.55
CA MET A 367 10.43 0.92 -12.64
C MET A 367 11.13 2.12 -13.31
N LYS A 368 10.87 3.33 -12.81
CA LYS A 368 11.60 4.52 -13.26
C LYS A 368 13.08 4.43 -12.89
N ARG A 369 13.93 5.06 -13.70
CA ARG A 369 15.39 5.01 -13.54
C ARG A 369 15.88 5.53 -12.20
N PHE A 370 15.33 6.64 -11.74
CA PHE A 370 15.76 7.32 -10.52
C PHE A 370 14.61 7.39 -9.51
N THR A 371 14.97 7.25 -8.24
CA THR A 371 14.11 7.62 -7.11
C THR A 371 14.85 8.61 -6.23
N CYS A 372 14.19 9.70 -5.87
CA CYS A 372 14.67 10.59 -4.82
C CYS A 372 13.77 10.46 -3.60
N VAL A 373 14.41 10.45 -2.44
CA VAL A 373 13.77 10.43 -1.13
C VAL A 373 14.02 11.77 -0.46
N VAL A 374 12.96 12.35 0.09
CA VAL A 374 13.02 13.58 0.90
C VAL A 374 12.36 13.32 2.25
N ALA A 375 12.93 13.85 3.32
CA ALA A 375 12.33 13.80 4.64
C ALA A 375 11.98 15.20 5.15
N TYR A 376 10.81 15.34 5.76
CA TYR A 376 10.40 16.56 6.46
C TYR A 376 9.51 16.16 7.64
N ARG A 377 9.93 16.55 8.85
CA ARG A 377 9.36 16.03 10.11
C ARG A 377 9.27 14.51 10.06
N GLN A 378 8.17 13.90 10.49
CA GLN A 378 7.99 12.45 10.52
C GLN A 378 7.65 11.81 9.17
N TYR A 379 7.69 12.55 8.05
CA TYR A 379 7.30 12.05 6.74
C TYR A 379 8.51 11.85 5.82
N ALA A 380 8.49 10.76 5.06
CA ALA A 380 9.42 10.52 3.96
C ALA A 380 8.65 10.37 2.65
N GLY A 381 9.02 11.15 1.63
CA GLY A 381 8.42 11.12 0.30
C GLY A 381 9.36 10.47 -0.71
N PHE A 382 8.84 9.59 -1.55
CA PHE A 382 9.57 8.90 -2.61
C PHE A 382 8.97 9.32 -3.94
N VAL A 383 9.76 10.04 -4.73
CA VAL A 383 9.38 10.49 -6.08
C VAL A 383 10.27 9.80 -7.10
N THR A 384 9.69 9.47 -8.26
CA THR A 384 10.38 8.67 -9.27
C THR A 384 10.40 9.39 -10.63
N GLY A 385 11.43 9.14 -11.43
CA GLY A 385 11.60 9.77 -12.73
C GLY A 385 12.64 9.08 -13.61
N ASN A 386 12.58 9.29 -14.92
CA ASN A 386 13.55 8.71 -15.86
C ASN A 386 14.76 9.62 -16.12
N GLN A 387 14.66 10.89 -15.75
CA GLN A 387 15.71 11.89 -15.89
C GLN A 387 16.03 12.46 -14.51
N LEU A 388 17.32 12.68 -14.23
CA LEU A 388 17.78 13.15 -12.94
C LEU A 388 17.21 14.54 -12.60
N LEU A 389 17.18 15.44 -13.58
CA LEU A 389 16.61 16.79 -13.41
C LEU A 389 15.12 16.74 -13.06
N ASP A 390 14.34 15.90 -13.76
CA ASP A 390 12.90 15.73 -13.49
C ASP A 390 12.65 15.25 -12.05
N VAL A 391 13.36 14.21 -11.61
CA VAL A 391 13.19 13.67 -10.26
C VAL A 391 13.72 14.64 -9.19
N HIS A 392 14.72 15.47 -9.49
CA HIS A 392 15.15 16.55 -8.60
C HIS A 392 14.05 17.60 -8.40
N GLN A 393 13.39 18.03 -9.48
CA GLN A 393 12.29 18.98 -9.41
C GLN A 393 11.08 18.40 -8.67
N ARG A 394 10.75 17.13 -8.90
CA ARG A 394 9.73 16.40 -8.12
C ARG A 394 10.10 16.34 -6.64
N ALA A 395 11.37 16.10 -6.30
CA ALA A 395 11.81 15.99 -4.91
C ALA A 395 11.72 17.35 -4.18
N ALA A 396 12.15 18.42 -4.84
CA ALA A 396 11.98 19.78 -4.37
C ALA A 396 10.50 20.13 -4.15
N ALA A 397 9.63 19.78 -5.10
CA ALA A 397 8.18 19.99 -4.98
C ALA A 397 7.56 19.18 -3.84
N GLN A 398 7.92 17.91 -3.70
CA GLN A 398 7.47 17.05 -2.59
C GLN A 398 7.91 17.60 -1.22
N TYR A 399 9.14 18.10 -1.11
CA TYR A 399 9.60 18.76 0.11
C TYR A 399 8.78 20.02 0.43
N ALA A 400 8.51 20.85 -0.58
CA ALA A 400 7.67 22.03 -0.44
C ALA A 400 6.23 21.67 0.01
N ILE A 401 5.64 20.61 -0.57
CA ILE A 401 4.32 20.10 -0.16
C ILE A 401 4.33 19.72 1.33
N PHE A 402 5.34 18.98 1.80
CA PHE A 402 5.44 18.65 3.23
C PHE A 402 5.55 19.90 4.12
N ALA A 403 6.33 20.90 3.72
CA ALA A 403 6.46 22.15 4.46
C ALA A 403 5.16 22.99 4.48
N ASN A 404 4.38 22.92 3.40
CA ASN A 404 3.08 23.60 3.28
C ASN A 404 1.92 22.80 3.88
N SER A 405 2.13 21.52 4.21
CA SER A 405 1.14 20.67 4.88
C SER A 405 1.14 20.96 6.38
N ARG A 406 0.18 21.77 6.84
CA ARG A 406 0.01 22.05 8.28
C ARG A 406 -0.74 20.94 9.00
#